data_AF-D3J8X5-F1
#
_entry.id   AF-D3J8X5-F1
#
_cell.length_a   1.000
_cell.length_b   1.000
_cell.length_c   1.000
_cell.angle_alpha   90.00
_cell.angle_beta   90.00
_cell.angle_gamma   90.00
#
_symmetry.space_group_name_H-M   'P 1'
#
loop_
_entity.id
_entity.type
_entity.pdbx_description
1 polymer ?
#
loop_
_entity_poly.entity_id
_entity_poly.type
_entity_poly.pdbx_seq_one_letter_code
_entity_poly.pdbx_strand_id
1 'polypeptide(L)'
;GYGSHTFKMVNESATPIYCKFHWRTNQGIRNLDVDRASRLASTDPDYSIRDLFNAIAKGNFPSWNLYIQVMTFEEAEKVNFNPFDVTKVWPHADYPLIQVGRMVLDRNPANYFAEIEQLAMDPSAMVPGIEPSPDKMLQGRLFSYFDTQHHRLGANYEQIPVNCPYRTRVRNYQRDGPMNTTDNQNGA
;
A
#
# COMPACT_ATOMS: atom_id res chain seq x y z
N GLY A 1 -2.24 -8.46 6.01
CA GLY A 1 -1.35 -7.63 5.20
C GLY A 1 -0.34 -6.95 6.10
N TYR A 2 0.84 -6.63 5.60
CA TYR A 2 1.91 -5.99 6.36
C TYR A 2 2.57 -4.94 5.48
N GLY A 3 3.00 -3.82 6.06
CA GLY A 3 3.88 -2.87 5.35
C GLY A 3 5.28 -3.45 5.11
N SER A 4 5.65 -4.48 5.89
CA SER A 4 6.93 -5.21 5.90
C SER A 4 8.13 -4.35 6.28
N HIS A 5 8.39 -3.27 5.56
CA HIS A 5 9.45 -2.31 5.84
C HIS A 5 9.17 -1.53 7.12
N THR A 6 10.26 -1.06 7.73
CA THR A 6 10.19 -0.01 8.73
C THR A 6 9.92 1.31 8.02
N PHE A 7 9.02 2.11 8.55
CA PHE A 7 8.76 3.48 8.11
C PHE A 7 9.10 4.44 9.25
N LYS A 8 9.14 5.73 8.95
CA LYS A 8 9.28 6.78 9.95
C LYS A 8 7.98 7.56 10.00
N MET A 9 7.50 7.87 11.21
CA MET A 9 6.38 8.79 11.42
C MET A 9 6.87 10.02 12.17
N VAL A 10 6.36 11.19 11.79
CA VAL A 10 6.76 12.48 12.34
C VAL A 10 5.51 13.20 12.84
N ASN A 11 5.51 13.61 14.10
CA ASN A 11 4.42 14.37 14.69
C ASN A 11 4.55 15.88 14.43
N GLU A 12 3.57 16.66 14.91
CA GLU A 12 3.56 18.13 14.75
C GLU A 12 4.75 18.85 15.38
N SER A 13 5.37 18.25 16.41
CA SER A 13 6.59 18.76 17.06
C SER A 13 7.88 18.28 16.36
N ALA A 14 7.79 17.78 15.14
CA ALA A 14 8.90 17.23 14.35
C ALA A 14 9.68 16.09 15.06
N THR A 15 9.03 15.40 16.01
CA THR A 15 9.64 14.27 16.71
C THR A 15 9.43 12.98 15.90
N PRO A 16 10.51 12.32 15.45
CA PRO A 16 10.40 11.12 14.65
C PRO A 16 10.32 9.86 15.52
N ILE A 17 9.56 8.89 15.05
CA ILE A 17 9.55 7.50 15.54
C ILE A 17 9.63 6.56 14.35
N TYR A 18 10.14 5.35 14.56
CA TYR A 18 9.99 4.27 13.58
C TYR A 18 8.69 3.51 13.81
N CYS A 19 8.12 2.98 12.73
CA CYS A 19 6.91 2.16 12.81
C CYS A 19 6.90 0.99 11.81
N LYS A 20 6.05 -0.01 12.11
CA LYS A 20 5.65 -1.10 11.20
C LYS A 20 4.14 -1.10 11.08
N PHE A 21 3.60 -1.17 9.86
CA PHE A 21 2.15 -1.28 9.61
C PHE A 21 1.67 -2.73 9.53
N HIS A 22 0.53 -3.02 10.16
CA HIS A 22 -0.08 -4.35 10.22
C HIS A 22 -1.57 -4.28 9.92
N TRP A 23 -2.03 -5.04 8.94
CA TRP A 23 -3.45 -5.21 8.60
C TRP A 23 -3.90 -6.62 8.97
N ARG A 24 -4.69 -6.75 10.04
CA ARG A 24 -5.23 -8.05 10.49
C ARG A 24 -6.63 -8.29 9.97
N THR A 25 -6.85 -9.44 9.33
CA THR A 25 -8.14 -9.87 8.79
C THR A 25 -9.15 -10.08 9.90
N ASN A 26 -10.38 -9.59 9.70
CA ASN A 26 -11.49 -9.80 10.63
C ASN A 26 -12.26 -11.12 10.34
N GLN A 27 -11.90 -11.84 9.27
CA GLN A 27 -12.49 -13.11 8.84
C GLN A 27 -11.75 -14.33 9.41
N GLY A 28 -10.58 -14.10 10.00
CA GLY A 28 -9.66 -15.14 10.45
C GLY A 28 -8.74 -15.66 9.35
N ILE A 29 -7.56 -16.12 9.74
CA ILE A 29 -6.60 -16.72 8.82
C ILE A 29 -7.09 -18.11 8.42
N ARG A 30 -7.19 -18.36 7.11
CA ARG A 30 -7.53 -19.64 6.53
C ARG A 30 -6.63 -19.88 5.33
N ASN A 31 -6.09 -21.09 5.24
CA ASN A 31 -5.15 -21.49 4.19
C ASN A 31 -5.73 -22.69 3.42
N LEU A 32 -5.27 -22.87 2.18
CA LEU A 32 -5.56 -24.06 1.38
C LEU A 32 -4.46 -25.09 1.62
N ASP A 33 -4.83 -26.36 1.75
CA ASP A 33 -3.87 -27.45 1.63
C ASP A 33 -3.38 -27.58 0.18
N VAL A 34 -2.24 -28.26 -0.01
CA VAL A 34 -1.56 -28.37 -1.30
C VAL A 34 -2.44 -29.03 -2.35
N ASP A 35 -3.16 -30.09 -2.00
CA ASP A 35 -4.00 -30.83 -2.95
C ASP A 35 -5.19 -29.99 -3.41
N ARG A 36 -5.82 -29.26 -2.49
CA ARG A 36 -6.90 -28.34 -2.83
C ARG A 36 -6.41 -27.16 -3.67
N ALA A 37 -5.26 -26.59 -3.34
CA ALA A 37 -4.67 -25.52 -4.12
C ALA A 37 -4.35 -25.98 -5.55
N SER A 38 -3.76 -27.17 -5.71
CA SER A 38 -3.45 -27.77 -7.01
C SER A 38 -4.70 -28.01 -7.86
N ARG A 39 -5.78 -28.51 -7.26
CA ARG A 39 -7.06 -28.65 -7.96
C ARG A 39 -7.63 -27.31 -8.41
N LEU A 40 -7.69 -26.33 -7.52
CA LEU A 40 -8.23 -25.00 -7.84
C LEU A 40 -7.43 -24.32 -8.96
N ALA A 41 -6.10 -24.46 -8.97
CA ALA A 41 -5.25 -23.87 -10.00
C ALA A 41 -5.63 -24.30 -11.44
N SER A 42 -6.22 -25.49 -11.63
CA SER A 42 -6.68 -25.97 -12.94
C SER A 42 -8.18 -25.81 -13.15
N THR A 43 -9.00 -26.08 -12.12
CA THR A 43 -10.46 -26.02 -12.26
C THR A 43 -10.99 -24.59 -12.24
N ASP A 44 -10.23 -23.67 -11.67
CA ASP A 44 -10.64 -22.32 -11.37
C ASP A 44 -9.45 -21.39 -11.07
N PRO A 45 -8.69 -21.01 -12.11
CA PRO A 45 -7.48 -20.20 -11.94
C PRO A 45 -7.76 -18.82 -11.32
N ASP A 46 -8.99 -18.32 -11.44
CA ASP A 46 -9.42 -17.01 -10.94
C ASP A 46 -10.16 -17.11 -9.59
N TYR A 47 -9.98 -18.20 -8.84
CA TYR A 47 -10.67 -18.48 -7.59
C TYR A 47 -10.76 -17.27 -6.65
N SER A 48 -9.62 -16.61 -6.40
CA SER A 48 -9.53 -15.48 -5.47
C SER A 48 -10.20 -14.21 -6.01
N ILE A 49 -10.17 -13.98 -7.33
CA ILE A 49 -10.87 -12.86 -7.98
C ILE A 49 -12.37 -13.07 -7.82
N ARG A 50 -12.87 -14.26 -8.17
CA ARG A 50 -14.29 -14.61 -8.06
C ARG A 50 -14.78 -14.57 -6.61
N ASP A 51 -14.00 -15.10 -5.67
CA ASP A 51 -14.36 -15.12 -4.25
C ASP A 51 -14.55 -13.70 -3.70
N LEU A 52 -13.58 -12.81 -3.92
CA LEU A 52 -13.64 -11.42 -3.48
C LEU A 52 -14.82 -10.68 -4.13
N PHE A 53 -14.98 -10.82 -5.45
CA PHE A 53 -16.07 -10.17 -6.18
C PHE A 53 -17.43 -10.60 -5.65
N ASN A 54 -17.64 -11.91 -5.48
CA ASN A 54 -18.89 -12.47 -4.97
C ASN A 54 -19.15 -12.10 -3.52
N ALA A 55 -18.12 -12.03 -2.67
CA ALA A 55 -18.27 -11.61 -1.28
C ALA A 55 -18.83 -10.19 -1.21
N ILE A 56 -18.24 -9.26 -1.97
CA ILE A 56 -18.69 -7.87 -2.04
C ILE A 56 -20.10 -7.77 -2.65
N ALA A 57 -20.36 -8.48 -3.77
CA ALA A 57 -21.67 -8.46 -4.42
C ALA A 57 -22.82 -8.98 -3.52
N LYS A 58 -22.50 -9.87 -2.57
CA LYS A 58 -23.45 -10.41 -1.59
C LYS A 58 -23.56 -9.58 -0.31
N GLY A 59 -22.88 -8.44 -0.22
CA GLY A 59 -22.83 -7.62 1.00
C GLY A 59 -21.97 -8.20 2.13
N ASN A 60 -21.21 -9.27 1.88
CA ASN A 60 -20.27 -9.83 2.83
C ASN A 60 -18.92 -9.11 2.73
N PHE A 61 -18.92 -7.82 3.09
CA PHE A 61 -17.79 -6.93 2.89
C PHE A 61 -16.59 -7.32 3.73
N PRO A 62 -15.45 -7.67 3.11
CA PRO A 62 -14.29 -8.01 3.89
C PRO A 62 -13.67 -6.76 4.53
N SER A 63 -13.17 -6.92 5.76
CA SER A 63 -12.52 -5.85 6.52
C SER A 63 -11.24 -6.29 7.23
N TRP A 64 -10.37 -5.30 7.50
CA TRP A 64 -9.11 -5.47 8.22
C TRP A 64 -8.92 -4.35 9.24
N ASN A 65 -8.45 -4.70 10.44
CA ASN A 65 -8.03 -3.72 11.44
C ASN A 65 -6.57 -3.33 11.19
N LEU A 66 -6.30 -2.03 11.19
CA LEU A 66 -4.95 -1.46 11.09
C LEU A 66 -4.33 -1.34 12.47
N TYR A 67 -3.09 -1.78 12.59
CA TYR A 67 -2.24 -1.59 13.74
C TYR A 67 -0.87 -1.05 13.32
N ILE A 68 -0.19 -0.42 14.27
CA ILE A 68 1.23 -0.08 14.17
C ILE A 68 2.01 -0.68 15.34
N GLN A 69 3.25 -1.07 15.08
CA GLN A 69 4.28 -1.13 16.13
C GLN A 69 5.07 0.17 16.07
N VAL A 70 5.57 0.63 17.21
CA VAL A 70 6.38 1.86 17.33
C VAL A 70 7.70 1.52 17.99
N MET A 71 8.78 2.09 17.49
CA MET A 71 10.13 1.97 18.05
C MET A 71 10.77 3.36 18.04
N THR A 72 11.32 3.81 19.16
CA THR A 72 12.05 5.09 19.21
C THR A 72 13.41 4.97 18.53
N PHE A 73 14.05 6.10 18.25
CA PHE A 73 15.41 6.08 17.68
C PHE A 73 16.41 5.49 18.68
N GLU A 74 16.26 5.76 19.97
CA GLU A 74 17.12 5.23 21.04
C GLU A 74 16.94 3.72 21.23
N GLU A 75 15.75 3.19 20.99
CA GLU A 75 15.49 1.75 21.00
C GLU A 75 16.10 1.08 19.76
N ALA A 76 16.01 1.72 18.60
CA ALA A 76 16.58 1.24 17.34
C ALA A 76 18.11 1.05 17.40
N GLU A 77 18.82 1.83 18.22
CA GLU A 77 20.26 1.67 18.45
C GLU A 77 20.61 0.51 19.40
N LYS A 78 19.63 0.02 20.19
CA LYS A 78 19.85 -1.00 21.23
C LYS A 78 19.44 -2.41 20.82
N VAL A 79 18.63 -2.56 19.77
CA VAL A 79 18.20 -3.87 19.28
C VAL A 79 19.39 -4.66 18.74
N ASN A 80 19.33 -5.99 18.89
CA ASN A 80 20.38 -6.91 18.47
C ASN A 80 20.30 -7.30 16.98
N PHE A 81 19.46 -6.63 16.20
CA PHE A 81 19.31 -6.80 14.76
C PHE A 81 19.19 -5.42 14.10
N ASN A 82 19.43 -5.33 12.79
CA ASN A 82 19.18 -4.09 12.07
C ASN A 82 17.65 -3.87 11.96
N PRO A 83 17.07 -2.82 12.58
CA PRO A 83 15.62 -2.58 12.54
C PRO A 83 15.11 -2.25 11.13
N PHE A 84 15.99 -2.00 10.18
CA PHE A 84 15.71 -1.73 8.77
C PHE A 84 15.99 -2.94 7.85
N ASP A 85 16.30 -4.11 8.40
CA ASP A 85 16.40 -5.35 7.64
C ASP A 85 15.00 -5.94 7.43
N VAL A 86 14.53 -5.93 6.18
CA VAL A 86 13.20 -6.44 5.79
C VAL A 86 13.00 -7.93 6.09
N THR A 87 14.08 -8.70 6.31
CA THR A 87 14.00 -10.12 6.69
C THR A 87 13.71 -10.32 8.19
N LYS A 88 13.65 -9.25 8.98
CA LYS A 88 13.41 -9.28 10.43
C LYS A 88 12.02 -8.77 10.79
N VAL A 89 11.50 -9.32 11.87
CA VAL A 89 10.26 -8.86 12.52
C VAL A 89 10.60 -8.23 13.87
N TRP A 90 9.77 -7.29 14.31
CA TRP A 90 9.85 -6.77 15.66
C TRP A 90 8.99 -7.66 16.57
N PRO A 91 9.56 -8.29 17.61
CA PRO A 91 8.79 -9.17 18.49
C PRO A 91 7.60 -8.43 19.11
N HIS A 92 6.40 -9.02 19.04
CA HIS A 92 5.19 -8.38 19.58
C HIS A 92 5.22 -8.21 21.11
N ALA A 93 6.05 -8.98 21.82
CA ALA A 93 6.21 -8.85 23.27
C ALA A 93 6.94 -7.54 23.64
N ASP A 94 7.93 -7.15 22.84
CA ASP A 94 8.73 -5.94 23.07
C ASP A 94 8.06 -4.71 22.43
N TYR A 95 7.46 -4.89 21.26
CA TYR A 95 6.79 -3.84 20.50
C TYR A 95 5.33 -4.23 20.25
N PRO A 96 4.42 -3.98 21.20
CA PRO A 96 3.02 -4.38 21.08
C PRO A 96 2.30 -3.65 19.95
N LEU A 97 1.23 -4.28 19.44
CA LEU A 97 0.39 -3.67 18.40
C LEU A 97 -0.54 -2.61 18.98
N ILE A 98 -0.49 -1.42 18.39
CA ILE A 98 -1.35 -0.28 18.70
C ILE A 98 -2.39 -0.16 17.59
N GLN A 99 -3.67 -0.28 17.93
CA GLN A 99 -4.75 -0.17 16.93
C GLN A 99 -4.93 1.27 16.47
N VAL A 100 -5.04 1.47 15.16
CA VAL A 100 -5.17 2.79 14.52
C VAL A 100 -6.53 2.96 13.85
N GLY A 101 -7.04 1.93 13.18
CA GLY A 101 -8.29 2.05 12.41
C GLY A 101 -8.76 0.76 11.77
N ARG A 102 -9.66 0.87 10.78
CA ARG A 102 -10.23 -0.25 10.04
C ARG A 102 -10.43 0.11 8.57
N MET A 103 -10.09 -0.82 7.67
CA MET A 103 -10.41 -0.76 6.24
C MET A 103 -11.51 -1.76 5.93
N VAL A 104 -12.45 -1.38 5.07
CA VAL A 104 -13.54 -2.23 4.57
C VAL A 104 -13.53 -2.13 3.04
N LEU A 105 -13.64 -3.26 2.35
CA LEU A 105 -13.85 -3.27 0.90
C LEU A 105 -15.32 -3.56 0.64
N ASP A 106 -16.06 -2.55 0.19
CA ASP A 106 -17.53 -2.59 0.07
C ASP A 106 -18.03 -2.34 -1.37
N ARG A 107 -17.13 -2.17 -2.33
CA ARG A 107 -17.46 -1.87 -3.72
C ARG A 107 -16.57 -2.63 -4.69
N ASN A 108 -17.19 -3.31 -5.65
CA ASN A 108 -16.49 -3.90 -6.78
C ASN A 108 -16.16 -2.83 -7.85
N PRO A 109 -15.09 -3.02 -8.64
CA PRO A 109 -14.83 -2.16 -9.79
C PRO A 109 -15.97 -2.30 -10.81
N ALA A 110 -16.35 -1.20 -11.44
CA ALA A 110 -17.32 -1.20 -12.54
C ALA A 110 -16.66 -1.65 -13.85
N ASN A 111 -15.38 -1.30 -14.04
CA ASN A 111 -14.56 -1.78 -15.15
C ASN A 111 -13.19 -2.26 -14.63
N TYR A 112 -12.92 -3.55 -14.78
CA TYR A 112 -11.68 -4.16 -14.30
C TYR A 112 -10.43 -3.52 -14.91
N PHE A 113 -10.43 -3.27 -16.21
CA PHE A 113 -9.25 -2.72 -16.88
C PHE A 113 -8.96 -1.30 -16.39
N ALA A 114 -9.97 -0.44 -16.36
CA ALA A 114 -9.81 0.97 -15.99
C ALA A 114 -9.49 1.17 -14.49
N GLU A 115 -10.03 0.33 -13.60
CA GLU A 115 -9.93 0.53 -12.15
C GLU A 115 -8.93 -0.42 -11.46
N ILE A 116 -8.62 -1.58 -12.04
CA ILE A 116 -7.71 -2.56 -11.45
C ILE A 116 -6.43 -2.67 -12.26
N GLU A 117 -6.51 -2.94 -13.57
CA GLU A 117 -5.31 -3.15 -14.40
C GLU A 117 -4.47 -1.86 -14.53
N GLN A 118 -5.14 -0.71 -14.62
CA GLN A 118 -4.50 0.60 -14.69
C GLN A 118 -4.15 1.20 -13.33
N LEU A 119 -4.45 0.53 -12.22
CA LEU A 119 -4.08 0.99 -10.89
C LEU A 119 -2.56 1.07 -10.76
N ALA A 120 -2.09 2.17 -10.16
CA ALA A 120 -0.69 2.44 -9.87
C ALA A 120 -0.53 2.75 -8.38
N MET A 121 0.35 2.01 -7.71
CA MET A 121 0.64 2.18 -6.30
C MET A 121 2.14 2.43 -6.14
N ASP A 122 2.52 3.56 -5.56
CA ASP A 122 3.92 3.94 -5.39
C ASP A 122 4.26 4.14 -3.89
N PRO A 123 5.22 3.39 -3.32
CA PRO A 123 5.70 3.64 -1.97
C PRO A 123 6.25 5.05 -1.76
N SER A 124 6.67 5.78 -2.80
CA SER A 124 7.15 7.16 -2.68
C SER A 124 6.02 8.18 -2.43
N ALA A 125 4.77 7.82 -2.76
CA ALA A 125 3.59 8.65 -2.59
C ALA A 125 3.11 8.69 -1.12
N MET A 126 3.93 9.26 -0.25
CA MET A 126 3.64 9.44 1.17
C MET A 126 3.09 10.84 1.46
N VAL A 127 2.22 10.94 2.47
CA VAL A 127 1.70 12.22 2.97
C VAL A 127 2.59 12.77 4.09
N PRO A 128 2.57 14.09 4.36
CA PRO A 128 3.29 14.66 5.51
C PRO A 128 2.99 13.90 6.80
N GLY A 129 4.03 13.59 7.56
CA GLY A 129 3.97 12.78 8.78
C GLY A 129 4.31 11.29 8.58
N ILE A 130 4.43 10.81 7.33
CA ILE A 130 4.93 9.46 7.01
C ILE A 130 6.10 9.58 6.04
N GLU A 131 7.22 8.95 6.37
CA GLU A 131 8.47 9.02 5.63
C GLU A 131 9.11 7.63 5.49
N PRO A 132 9.98 7.40 4.49
CA PRO A 132 10.74 6.16 4.39
C PRO A 132 11.79 6.05 5.50
N SER A 133 12.09 4.81 5.91
CA SER A 133 13.28 4.53 6.72
C SER A 133 14.50 4.23 5.83
N PRO A 134 15.70 4.07 6.42
CA PRO A 134 16.90 3.62 5.70
C PRO A 134 16.90 2.16 5.21
N ASP A 135 15.77 1.44 5.26
CA ASP A 135 15.64 0.09 4.71
C ASP A 135 16.03 0.08 3.22
N LYS A 136 17.10 -0.64 2.88
CA LYS A 136 17.68 -0.66 1.54
C LYS A 136 16.68 -1.11 0.47
N MET A 137 15.80 -2.05 0.81
CA MET A 137 14.79 -2.53 -0.13
C MET A 137 13.70 -1.49 -0.31
N LEU A 138 13.28 -0.80 0.77
CA LEU A 138 12.33 0.30 0.65
C LEU A 138 12.90 1.42 -0.23
N GLN A 139 14.16 1.81 0.00
CA GLN A 139 14.84 2.87 -0.77
C GLN A 139 14.83 2.59 -2.28
N GLY A 140 15.13 1.36 -2.69
CA GLY A 140 15.04 0.98 -4.11
C GLY A 140 13.61 1.06 -4.68
N ARG A 141 12.60 0.74 -3.86
CA ARG A 141 11.19 0.79 -4.26
C ARG A 141 10.66 2.22 -4.43
N LEU A 142 11.23 3.22 -3.74
CA LEU A 142 10.84 4.62 -3.92
C LEU A 142 11.06 5.10 -5.36
N PHE A 143 12.08 4.55 -6.04
CA PHE A 143 12.34 4.85 -7.44
C PHE A 143 11.59 3.90 -8.38
N SER A 144 11.69 2.59 -8.12
CA SER A 144 11.28 1.56 -9.08
C SER A 144 9.80 1.59 -9.47
N TYR A 145 8.91 1.94 -8.55
CA TYR A 145 7.47 1.94 -8.83
C TYR A 145 7.07 3.11 -9.72
N PHE A 146 7.56 4.31 -9.42
CA PHE A 146 7.39 5.49 -10.26
C PHE A 146 7.90 5.24 -11.68
N ASP A 147 9.13 4.72 -11.81
CA ASP A 147 9.78 4.45 -13.10
C ASP A 147 8.97 3.43 -13.95
N THR A 148 8.57 2.30 -13.36
CA THR A 148 7.80 1.29 -14.11
C THR A 148 6.40 1.78 -14.50
N GLN A 149 5.78 2.67 -13.71
CA GLN A 149 4.48 3.24 -14.03
C GLN A 149 4.55 4.17 -15.26
N HIS A 150 5.63 4.96 -15.38
CA HIS A 150 5.89 5.78 -16.57
C HIS A 150 6.00 4.93 -17.83
N HIS A 151 6.64 3.77 -17.73
CA HIS A 151 6.76 2.84 -18.84
C HIS A 151 5.45 2.10 -19.15
N ARG A 152 4.80 1.53 -18.13
CA ARG A 152 3.63 0.64 -18.29
C ARG A 152 2.35 1.40 -18.67
N LEU A 153 2.13 2.58 -18.09
CA LEU A 153 0.89 3.34 -18.24
C LEU A 153 1.09 4.66 -19.00
N GLY A 154 2.31 5.19 -19.02
CA GLY A 154 2.69 6.43 -19.69
C GLY A 154 3.02 7.56 -18.71
N ALA A 155 3.60 8.64 -19.23
CA ALA A 155 4.12 9.74 -18.40
C ALA A 155 3.04 10.44 -17.55
N ASN A 156 1.80 10.51 -18.05
CA ASN A 156 0.67 11.14 -17.35
C ASN A 156 -0.26 10.13 -16.67
N TYR A 157 0.25 8.97 -16.22
CA TYR A 157 -0.56 7.89 -15.63
C TYR A 157 -1.38 8.33 -14.40
N GLU A 158 -0.94 9.37 -13.67
CA GLU A 158 -1.67 9.95 -12.54
C GLU A 158 -2.97 10.65 -12.96
N GLN A 159 -3.13 11.00 -14.24
CA GLN A 159 -4.36 11.56 -14.79
C GLN A 159 -5.42 10.49 -15.07
N ILE A 160 -5.06 9.20 -15.05
CA ILE A 160 -6.02 8.10 -15.13
C ILE A 160 -6.93 8.18 -13.89
N PRO A 161 -8.27 8.09 -14.02
CA PRO A 161 -9.20 8.39 -12.93
C PRO A 161 -8.95 7.66 -11.60
N VAL A 162 -8.51 6.39 -11.65
CA VAL A 162 -8.24 5.61 -10.44
C VAL A 162 -6.95 6.03 -9.71
N ASN A 163 -6.01 6.66 -10.41
CA ASN A 163 -4.72 7.10 -9.87
C ASN A 163 -4.74 8.59 -9.47
N CYS A 164 -5.75 9.34 -9.92
CA CYS A 164 -5.87 10.76 -9.63
C CYS A 164 -6.06 11.01 -8.12
N PRO A 165 -5.29 11.93 -7.51
CA PRO A 165 -5.47 12.32 -6.11
C PRO A 165 -6.71 13.23 -5.93
N TYR A 166 -7.88 12.72 -6.31
CA TYR A 166 -9.13 13.48 -6.44
C TYR A 166 -9.63 14.15 -5.14
N ARG A 167 -9.07 13.78 -3.98
CA ARG A 167 -9.38 14.37 -2.66
C ARG A 167 -8.54 15.60 -2.35
N THR A 168 -7.55 15.94 -3.18
CA THR A 168 -6.69 17.11 -3.01
C THR A 168 -6.69 17.94 -4.30
N ARG A 169 -6.02 19.09 -4.27
CA ARG A 169 -5.85 19.93 -5.46
C ARG A 169 -4.40 19.89 -5.90
N VAL A 170 -4.13 19.27 -7.04
CA VAL A 170 -2.81 19.28 -7.66
C VAL A 170 -2.53 20.68 -8.23
N ARG A 171 -1.46 21.30 -7.75
CA ARG A 171 -0.94 22.59 -8.23
C ARG A 171 0.58 22.51 -8.20
N ASN A 172 1.20 22.52 -9.37
CA ASN A 172 2.64 22.35 -9.51
C ASN A 172 3.11 23.00 -10.82
N TYR A 173 4.39 22.82 -11.13
CA TYR A 173 5.03 23.35 -12.34
C TYR A 173 5.25 22.29 -13.42
N GLN A 174 4.64 21.10 -13.30
CA GLN A 174 4.70 20.06 -14.34
C GLN A 174 3.68 20.35 -15.44
N ARG A 175 4.07 20.15 -16.71
CA ARG A 175 3.25 20.45 -17.90
C ARG A 175 3.47 19.39 -18.99
N ASP A 176 2.54 19.37 -19.93
CA ASP A 176 2.59 18.64 -21.22
C ASP A 176 2.63 17.11 -21.06
N GLY A 177 3.48 16.43 -21.82
CA GLY A 177 3.61 14.97 -21.86
C GLY A 177 2.54 14.26 -22.72
N PRO A 178 2.80 13.01 -23.14
CA PRO A 178 1.83 12.22 -23.89
C PRO A 178 0.53 12.00 -23.10
N MET A 179 -0.60 11.96 -23.81
CA MET A 179 -1.92 11.72 -23.22
C MET A 179 -2.25 12.66 -22.05
N ASN A 180 -1.89 13.94 -22.15
CA ASN A 180 -2.43 14.94 -21.24
C ASN A 180 -3.94 15.11 -21.52
N THR A 181 -4.76 14.67 -20.58
CA THR A 181 -6.22 14.64 -20.68
C THR A 181 -6.90 15.74 -19.85
N THR A 182 -6.11 16.65 -19.29
CA THR A 182 -6.58 17.78 -18.48
C THR A 182 -6.44 19.09 -19.26
N ASP A 183 -6.75 20.22 -18.62
CA ASP A 183 -6.47 21.55 -19.14
C ASP A 183 -4.99 21.95 -19.03
N ASN A 184 -4.12 21.03 -18.60
CA ASN A 184 -2.68 21.24 -18.43
C ASN A 184 -2.34 22.46 -17.55
N GLN A 185 -3.21 22.79 -16.59
CA GLN A 185 -3.09 23.98 -15.74
C GLN A 185 -3.16 25.33 -16.49
N ASN A 186 -3.67 25.34 -17.74
CA ASN A 186 -3.86 26.52 -18.59
C ASN A 186 -2.61 27.42 -18.68
N GLY A 187 -2.75 28.73 -18.39
CA GLY A 187 -1.67 29.71 -18.44
C GLY A 187 -0.95 29.94 -17.12
N ALA A 188 -1.11 29.04 -16.14
CA ALA A 188 -0.42 29.13 -14.85
C ALA A 188 1.06 28.72 -14.94
#